data_AF-A0A061S0F9-F1
#
_entry.id   AF-A0A061S0F9-F1
#
_cell.length_a   1.000
_cell.length_b   1.000
_cell.length_c   1.000
_cell.angle_alpha   90.00
_cell.angle_beta   90.00
_cell.angle_gamma   90.00
#
_symmetry.space_group_name_H-M   'P 1'
#
loop_
_entity.id
_entity.type
_entity.pdbx_description
1 polymer ?
#
loop_
_entity_poly.entity_id
_entity_poly.type
_entity_poly.pdbx_seq_one_letter_code
_entity_poly.pdbx_strand_id
1 'polypeptide(L)'
;RVMLDAHVEAGFVVGMPFSKEGLYDFAAHSTMTRQVTDLGGVMVKHRLTPPPEEAYSLHRKLSGAFLSCIKLKAKVPCRELFMECYEMHSAGSADAGNSSA
;
A
#
# COMPACT_ATOMS: atom_id res chain seq x y z
N ARG A 1 16.13 11.75 11.11
CA ARG A 1 14.80 11.27 11.54
C ARG A 1 13.72 11.56 10.50
N VAL A 2 13.71 12.78 9.92
CA VAL A 2 12.83 13.21 8.81
C VAL A 2 12.48 12.14 7.77
N MET A 3 13.45 11.38 7.23
CA MET A 3 13.17 10.32 6.25
C MET A 3 12.30 9.19 6.83
N LEU A 4 12.65 8.70 8.03
CA LEU A 4 11.93 7.62 8.69
C LEU A 4 10.50 8.06 9.05
N ASP A 5 10.36 9.28 9.58
CA ASP A 5 9.06 9.84 9.95
C ASP A 5 8.17 9.98 8.70
N ALA A 6 8.73 10.48 7.59
CA ALA A 6 8.03 10.56 6.31
C ALA A 6 7.65 9.18 5.74
N HIS A 7 8.51 8.17 5.91
CA HIS A 7 8.24 6.81 5.45
C HIS A 7 7.10 6.16 6.23
N VAL A 8 7.10 6.31 7.57
CA VAL A 8 6.03 5.79 8.44
C VAL A 8 4.70 6.47 8.13
N GLU A 9 4.70 7.80 7.98
CA GLU A 9 3.50 8.55 7.60
C GLU A 9 2.96 8.11 6.23
N ALA A 10 3.84 7.91 5.25
CA ALA A 10 3.42 7.41 3.94
C ALA A 10 2.76 6.02 4.05
N GLY A 11 3.29 5.16 4.93
CA GLY A 11 2.69 3.86 5.24
C GLY A 11 1.28 3.98 5.82
N PHE A 12 1.06 4.90 6.76
CA PHE A 12 -0.28 5.15 7.32
C PHE A 12 -1.26 5.64 6.25
N VAL A 13 -0.86 6.63 5.45
CA VAL A 13 -1.70 7.18 4.38
C VAL A 13 -2.11 6.10 3.37
N VAL A 14 -1.16 5.27 2.93
CA VAL A 14 -1.43 4.14 2.03
C VAL A 14 -2.28 3.05 2.70
N GLY A 15 -2.17 2.90 4.03
CA GLY A 15 -2.93 1.95 4.83
C GLY A 15 -4.40 2.33 5.06
N MET A 16 -4.75 3.61 4.92
CA MET A 16 -6.09 4.14 5.20
C MET A 16 -7.25 3.35 4.56
N PRO A 17 -7.19 2.97 3.26
CA PRO A 17 -8.27 2.22 2.62
C PRO A 17 -8.52 0.85 3.26
N PHE A 18 -7.48 0.22 3.80
CA PHE A 18 -7.56 -1.12 4.41
C PHE A 18 -8.03 -1.10 5.87
N SER A 19 -8.07 0.08 6.49
CA SER A 19 -8.42 0.22 7.91
C SER A 19 -9.93 0.21 8.20
N LYS A 20 -10.75 0.62 7.22
CA LYS A 20 -12.20 0.80 7.40
C LYS A 20 -12.98 -0.38 6.81
N GLU A 21 -14.02 -0.79 7.53
CA GLU A 21 -15.00 -1.76 7.03
C GLU A 21 -15.92 -1.14 5.99
N GLY A 22 -16.41 -1.97 5.06
CA GLY A 22 -17.27 -1.55 3.97
C GLY A 22 -16.52 -0.86 2.83
N LEU A 23 -17.27 -0.11 2.02
CA LEU A 23 -16.75 0.46 0.78
C LEU A 23 -15.92 1.73 1.01
N TYR A 24 -14.66 1.69 0.62
CA TYR A 24 -13.80 2.86 0.56
C TYR A 24 -14.04 3.64 -0.74
N ASP A 25 -14.40 4.92 -0.61
CA ASP A 25 -14.62 5.84 -1.73
C ASP A 25 -13.32 6.54 -2.14
N PHE A 26 -12.75 6.09 -3.27
CA PHE A 26 -11.53 6.68 -3.82
C PHE A 26 -11.75 8.06 -4.45
N ALA A 27 -12.98 8.42 -4.84
CA ALA A 27 -13.27 9.75 -5.36
C ALA A 27 -13.27 10.81 -4.25
N ALA A 28 -13.73 10.43 -3.05
CA ALA A 28 -13.82 11.32 -1.90
C ALA A 28 -12.46 11.69 -1.28
N HIS A 29 -11.42 10.88 -1.50
CA HIS A 29 -10.11 11.02 -0.85
C HIS A 29 -8.97 11.29 -1.85
N SER A 30 -9.19 12.23 -2.78
CA SER A 30 -8.17 12.68 -3.73
C SER A 30 -6.94 13.32 -3.06
N THR A 31 -7.09 13.77 -1.80
CA THR A 31 -6.00 14.28 -0.95
C THR A 31 -4.93 13.25 -0.65
N MET A 32 -5.29 11.95 -0.59
CA MET A 32 -4.37 10.85 -0.32
C MET A 32 -3.22 10.83 -1.35
N THR A 33 -3.52 11.00 -2.64
CA THR A 33 -2.52 11.02 -3.72
C THR A 33 -1.51 12.16 -3.55
N ARG A 34 -1.99 13.33 -3.13
CA ARG A 34 -1.14 14.50 -2.88
C ARG A 34 -0.22 14.24 -1.69
N GLN A 35 -0.77 13.74 -0.58
CA GLN A 35 0.00 13.43 0.63
C GLN A 35 1.12 12.41 0.34
N VAL A 36 0.83 11.33 -0.40
CA VAL A 36 1.85 10.33 -0.78
C VAL A 36 2.92 10.94 -1.68
N THR A 37 2.55 11.83 -2.61
CA THR A 37 3.52 12.50 -3.49
C THR A 37 4.46 13.41 -2.71
N ASP A 38 3.91 14.20 -1.79
CA ASP A 38 4.67 15.15 -0.96
C ASP A 38 5.65 14.39 -0.04
N LEU A 39 5.19 13.33 0.62
CA LEU A 39 6.02 12.45 1.47
C LEU A 39 7.10 11.73 0.64
N GLY A 40 6.76 11.28 -0.57
CA GLY A 40 7.72 10.70 -1.51
C GLY A 40 8.85 11.67 -1.87
N GLY A 41 8.53 12.95 -2.07
CA GLY A 41 9.52 14.01 -2.30
C GLY A 41 10.50 14.17 -1.13
N VAL A 42 9.99 14.11 0.11
CA VAL A 42 10.82 14.13 1.33
C VAL A 42 11.75 12.91 1.38
N MET A 43 11.23 11.71 1.11
CA MET A 43 12.04 10.49 1.10
C MET A 43 13.15 10.54 0.04
N VAL A 44 12.85 11.03 -1.17
CA VAL A 44 13.83 11.19 -2.25
C VAL A 44 14.96 12.14 -1.86
N LYS A 45 14.63 13.24 -1.17
CA LYS A 45 15.62 14.24 -0.74
C LYS A 45 16.55 13.73 0.37
N HIS A 46 16.07 12.84 1.23
CA HIS A 46 16.78 12.42 2.43
C HIS A 46 17.27 10.96 2.39
N ARG A 47 17.10 10.23 1.27
CA ARG A 47 17.61 8.86 1.13
C ARG A 47 19.14 8.84 1.02
N LEU A 48 19.76 7.88 1.70
CA LEU A 48 21.21 7.65 1.63
C LEU A 48 21.58 6.72 0.47
N THR A 49 20.68 5.81 0.11
CA THR A 49 20.84 4.83 -0.96
C THR A 49 19.50 4.63 -1.67
N PRO A 50 19.51 4.21 -2.96
CA PRO A 50 18.29 3.83 -3.65
C PRO A 50 17.67 2.56 -3.01
N PRO A 51 16.34 2.47 -2.92
CA PRO A 51 15.63 1.21 -2.65
C PRO A 51 15.97 0.13 -3.68
N PRO A 52 15.76 -1.15 -3.32
CA PRO A 52 15.90 -2.26 -4.26
C PRO A 52 14.80 -2.21 -5.35
N GLU A 53 15.04 -2.86 -6.50
CA GLU A 53 14.17 -2.77 -7.69
C GLU A 53 12.75 -3.26 -7.40
N GLU A 54 12.63 -4.29 -6.57
CA GLU A 54 11.37 -4.90 -6.16
C GLU A 54 10.46 -3.89 -5.46
N ALA A 55 11.02 -3.00 -4.64
CA ALA A 55 10.28 -1.96 -3.94
C ALA A 55 9.67 -0.94 -4.93
N TYR A 56 10.41 -0.55 -5.96
CA TYR A 56 9.89 0.33 -7.01
C TYR A 56 8.78 -0.33 -7.82
N SER A 57 8.94 -1.60 -8.17
CA SER A 57 7.93 -2.36 -8.88
C SER A 57 6.65 -2.50 -8.05
N LEU A 58 6.76 -2.77 -6.74
CA LEU A 58 5.62 -2.82 -5.84
C LEU A 58 4.91 -1.46 -5.73
N HIS A 59 5.67 -0.38 -5.51
CA HIS A 59 5.11 0.97 -5.43
C HIS A 59 4.38 1.39 -6.71
N ARG A 60 4.93 1.08 -7.88
CA ARG A 60 4.27 1.38 -9.17
C ARG A 60 2.97 0.62 -9.34
N LYS A 61 2.94 -0.68 -9.00
CA LYS A 61 1.72 -1.50 -9.08
C LYS A 61 0.62 -0.95 -8.17
N LEU A 62 0.95 -0.66 -6.91
CA LEU A 62 -0.01 -0.14 -5.93
C LEU A 62 -0.52 1.25 -6.31
N SER A 63 0.39 2.16 -6.69
CA SER A 63 0.03 3.51 -7.14
C SER A 63 -0.86 3.49 -8.38
N GLY A 64 -0.58 2.61 -9.34
CA GLY A 64 -1.38 2.42 -10.54
C GLY A 64 -2.81 1.94 -10.23
N ALA A 65 -2.95 0.99 -9.31
CA ALA A 65 -4.25 0.52 -8.86
C ALA A 65 -5.05 1.64 -8.18
N PHE A 66 -4.43 2.36 -7.22
CA PHE A 66 -5.09 3.45 -6.49
C PHE A 66 -5.52 4.58 -7.45
N LEU A 67 -4.63 5.00 -8.37
CA LEU A 67 -4.96 6.03 -9.34
C LEU A 67 -6.08 5.60 -10.29
N SER A 68 -6.12 4.32 -10.67
CA SER A 68 -7.21 3.77 -11.49
C SER A 68 -8.54 3.82 -10.74
N CYS A 69 -8.56 3.42 -9.46
CA CYS A 69 -9.75 3.52 -8.60
C CYS A 69 -10.22 4.97 -8.44
N ILE A 70 -9.29 5.93 -8.28
CA ILE A 70 -9.62 7.36 -8.21
C ILE A 70 -10.24 7.85 -9.52
N LYS A 71 -9.62 7.54 -10.66
CA LYS A 71 -10.10 7.98 -11.99
C LYS A 71 -11.49 7.42 -12.31
N LEU A 72 -11.75 6.18 -11.92
CA LEU A 72 -13.04 5.51 -12.11
C LEU A 72 -14.08 5.88 -11.04
N LYS A 73 -13.71 6.68 -10.03
CA LYS A 73 -14.53 7.00 -8.86
C LYS A 73 -15.07 5.73 -8.17
N ALA A 74 -14.22 4.71 -8.10
CA ALA A 74 -14.58 3.41 -7.59
C ALA A 74 -14.81 3.43 -6.07
N LYS A 75 -15.76 2.61 -5.64
CA LYS A 75 -16.00 2.27 -4.24
C LYS A 75 -15.63 0.80 -4.04
N VAL A 76 -14.62 0.53 -3.22
CA VAL A 76 -14.00 -0.80 -3.12
C VAL A 76 -13.94 -1.26 -1.67
N PRO A 77 -14.32 -2.50 -1.34
CA PRO A 77 -14.18 -3.05 0.01
C PRO A 77 -12.73 -3.46 0.29
N CYS A 78 -11.84 -2.46 0.40
CA CYS A 78 -10.40 -2.69 0.48
C CYS A 78 -9.97 -3.55 1.69
N ARG A 79 -10.60 -3.35 2.86
CA ARG A 79 -10.31 -4.14 4.05
C ARG A 79 -10.62 -5.62 3.88
N GLU A 80 -11.78 -5.94 3.32
CA GLU A 80 -12.19 -7.33 3.06
C GLU A 80 -11.21 -8.00 2.10
N LEU A 81 -10.89 -7.34 0.97
CA LEU A 81 -9.89 -7.82 0.01
C LEU A 81 -8.52 -8.06 0.66
N PHE A 82 -8.11 -7.18 1.57
CA PHE A 82 -6.83 -7.33 2.28
C PHE A 82 -6.84 -8.53 3.22
N MET A 83 -7.93 -8.72 3.99
CA MET A 83 -8.06 -9.86 4.90
C MET A 83 -8.11 -11.18 4.15
N GLU A 84 -8.84 -11.26 3.04
CA GLU A 84 -8.85 -12.45 2.16
C GLU A 84 -7.44 -12.76 1.65
N CYS A 85 -6.71 -11.76 1.15
CA CYS A 85 -5.32 -11.93 0.71
C CYS A 85 -4.41 -12.41 1.85
N TYR A 86 -4.60 -11.85 3.04
CA TYR A 86 -3.81 -12.18 4.22
C TYR A 86 -4.06 -13.62 4.69
N GLU A 87 -5.33 -14.04 4.73
CA GLU A 87 -5.74 -15.40 5.07
C GLU A 87 -5.15 -16.41 4.08
N MET A 88 -5.27 -16.15 2.77
CA MET A 88 -4.68 -17.01 1.72
C MET A 88 -3.16 -17.13 1.87
N HIS A 89 -2.47 -16.02 2.13
CA HIS A 89 -1.02 -16.03 2.36
C HIS A 89 -0.66 -16.83 3.62
N SER A 90 -1.41 -16.64 4.71
CA SER A 90 -1.18 -17.33 5.98
C SER A 90 -1.40 -18.84 5.89
N ALA A 91 -2.39 -19.27 5.10
CA ALA A 91 -2.66 -20.68 4.82
C ALA A 91 -1.55 -21.32 3.96
N GLY A 92 -1.03 -20.60 2.96
CA GLY A 92 0.07 -21.08 2.11
C GLY A 92 1.39 -21.26 2.87
N SER A 93 1.64 -20.47 3.92
CA SER A 93 2.80 -20.65 4.80
C SER A 93 2.71 -21.87 5.73
N ALA A 94 1.53 -22.49 5.89
CA ALA A 94 1.35 -23.69 6.71
C ALA A 94 1.65 -25.00 5.94
N ASP A 95 1.56 -24.99 4.61
CA ASP A 95 1.76 -26.19 3.76
C ASP A 95 3.23 -26.44 3.39
N ALA A 96 4.08 -25.41 3.46
CA ALA A 96 5.53 -25.54 3.18
C ALA A 96 6.32 -26.30 4.27
N GLY A 97 5.67 -26.74 5.35
CA GLY A 97 6.30 -27.40 6.50
C GLY A 97 6.17 -28.93 6.56
N ASN A 98 5.42 -29.58 5.65
CA ASN A 98 5.18 -31.04 5.76
C ASN A 98 5.44 -31.83 4.47
N SER A 99 6.56 -31.54 3.80
CA SER A 99 7.10 -32.39 2.74
C SER A 99 8.60 -32.60 2.94
N SER A 100 8.96 -33.46 3.88
CA SER A 100 10.26 -34.16 3.93
C SER A 100 10.19 -35.35 4.90
N ALA A 101 10.22 -36.54 4.30
CA ALA A 101 10.57 -37.87 4.84
C ALA A 101 9.70 -38.50 5.94
#